data_AF-A0A2W6CB64-F1
#
_entry.id   AF-A0A2W6CB64-F1
#
_cell.length_a   1.000
_cell.length_b   1.000
_cell.length_c   1.000
_cell.angle_alpha   90.00
_cell.angle_beta   90.00
_cell.angle_gamma   90.00
#
_symmetry.space_group_name_H-M   'P 1'
#
loop_
_entity.id
_entity.type
_entity.pdbx_description
1 polymer ?
#
loop_
_entity_poly.entity_id
_entity_poly.type
_entity_poly.pdbx_seq_one_letter_code
_entity_poly.pdbx_strand_id
1 'polypeptide(L)'
;MTIVGVRLSDGGALWADTNGHSVSLLDRVQIDTTRGVVEGVTFALPEQLLNPPREACGEVIAVFVRERRSVDCLSLPGADVVALGTYATNAAGSGRVVAIDAVRRLVTIRIAGGREMMVDADTVSEAPCPDDSGGIYG
;
A
#
# COMPACT_ATOMS: atom_id res chain seq x y z
N MET A 1 -11.59 -3.85 25.92
CA MET A 1 -12.79 -3.51 25.14
C MET A 1 -12.32 -2.76 23.91
N THR A 2 -12.56 -3.33 22.73
CA THR A 2 -12.13 -2.75 21.45
C THR A 2 -13.39 -2.55 20.63
N ILE A 3 -13.66 -1.32 20.22
CA ILE A 3 -14.84 -1.00 19.39
C ILE A 3 -14.38 -0.83 17.95
N VAL A 4 -15.11 -1.44 17.02
CA VAL A 4 -14.88 -1.32 15.58
C VAL A 4 -16.11 -0.78 14.88
N GLY A 5 -15.90 0.03 13.85
CA GLY A 5 -16.97 0.46 12.96
C GLY A 5 -17.34 -0.66 12.00
N VAL A 6 -18.64 -0.95 11.85
CA VAL A 6 -19.13 -1.94 10.91
C VAL A 6 -20.20 -1.35 10.01
N ARG A 7 -19.97 -1.44 8.69
CA ARG A 7 -20.90 -1.01 7.66
C ARG A 7 -21.82 -2.17 7.32
N LEU A 8 -23.12 -1.93 7.42
CA LEU A 8 -24.17 -2.90 7.13
C LEU A 8 -24.47 -2.97 5.63
N SER A 9 -25.18 -4.01 5.22
CA SER A 9 -25.58 -4.22 3.82
C SER A 9 -26.60 -3.21 3.30
N ASP A 10 -27.36 -2.58 4.18
CA ASP A 10 -28.34 -1.52 3.86
C ASP A 10 -27.70 -0.13 3.69
N GLY A 11 -26.37 -0.03 3.83
CA GLY A 11 -25.61 1.22 3.76
C GLY A 11 -25.50 1.95 5.09
N GLY A 12 -26.15 1.46 6.15
CA GLY A 12 -25.98 1.95 7.51
C GLY A 12 -24.61 1.60 8.10
N ALA A 13 -24.30 2.19 9.25
CA ALA A 13 -23.10 1.88 10.02
C ALA A 13 -23.43 1.84 11.52
N LEU A 14 -22.74 0.97 12.24
CA LEU A 14 -22.83 0.87 13.69
C LEU A 14 -21.47 0.58 14.32
N TRP A 15 -21.41 0.73 15.63
CA TRP A 15 -20.24 0.41 16.45
C TRP A 15 -20.45 -0.92 17.15
N ALA A 16 -19.50 -1.84 17.01
CA ALA A 16 -19.57 -3.14 17.64
C ALA A 16 -18.37 -3.36 18.57
N ASP A 17 -18.62 -3.90 19.76
CA ASP A 17 -17.55 -4.43 20.61
C ASP A 17 -17.03 -5.72 19.96
N THR A 18 -15.71 -5.86 19.83
CA THR A 18 -15.14 -7.07 19.25
C THR A 18 -15.24 -8.29 20.16
N ASN A 19 -15.57 -8.13 21.45
CA ASN A 19 -15.62 -9.20 22.45
C ASN A 19 -14.41 -10.16 22.41
N GLY A 20 -13.21 -9.60 22.21
CA GLY A 20 -11.97 -10.39 22.14
C GLY A 20 -11.70 -11.06 20.79
N HIS A 21 -12.60 -10.96 19.81
CA HIS A 21 -12.31 -11.38 18.44
C HIS A 21 -11.20 -10.51 17.82
N SER A 22 -10.30 -11.16 17.08
CA SER A 22 -9.31 -10.47 16.25
C SER A 22 -9.99 -10.01 14.97
N VAL A 23 -10.19 -8.70 14.85
CA VAL A 23 -10.88 -8.08 13.72
C VAL A 23 -9.90 -7.15 13.01
N SER A 24 -9.74 -7.34 11.70
CA SER A 24 -9.03 -6.43 10.80
C SER A 24 -10.02 -5.55 10.04
N LEU A 25 -9.50 -4.51 9.38
CA LEU A 25 -10.30 -3.71 8.43
C LEU A 25 -10.71 -4.57 7.23
N LEU A 26 -11.93 -4.32 6.74
CA LEU A 26 -12.55 -5.02 5.62
C LEU A 26 -12.87 -6.50 5.88
N ASP A 27 -12.76 -6.95 7.12
CA ASP A 27 -13.27 -8.25 7.53
C ASP A 27 -14.80 -8.23 7.52
N ARG A 28 -15.39 -9.33 7.08
CA ARG A 28 -16.84 -9.51 7.19
C ARG A 28 -17.12 -10.08 8.57
N VAL A 29 -18.10 -9.52 9.26
CA VAL A 29 -18.43 -9.88 10.64
C VAL A 29 -19.92 -10.06 10.82
N GLN A 30 -20.29 -10.87 11.80
CA GLN A 30 -21.66 -11.02 12.27
C GLN A 30 -21.76 -10.41 13.67
N ILE A 31 -22.80 -9.61 13.88
CA ILE A 31 -22.97 -8.78 15.06
C ILE A 31 -24.32 -9.08 15.68
N ASP A 32 -24.34 -9.37 16.96
CA ASP A 32 -25.56 -9.40 17.74
C ASP A 32 -25.94 -7.98 18.20
N THR A 33 -27.17 -7.59 17.91
CA THR A 33 -27.71 -6.27 18.26
C THR A 33 -29.05 -6.44 18.95
N THR A 34 -29.55 -5.38 19.59
CA THR A 34 -30.90 -5.39 20.19
C THR A 34 -32.03 -5.66 19.20
N ARG A 35 -31.77 -5.52 17.89
CA ARG A 35 -32.72 -5.79 16.80
C ARG A 35 -32.55 -7.16 16.16
N GLY A 36 -31.61 -7.96 16.67
CA GLY A 36 -31.24 -9.26 16.13
C GLY A 36 -29.86 -9.25 15.48
N VAL A 37 -29.54 -10.38 14.86
CA VAL A 37 -28.22 -10.64 14.29
C VAL A 37 -28.10 -10.05 12.89
N VAL A 38 -27.08 -9.23 12.67
CA VAL A 38 -26.81 -8.57 11.38
C VAL A 38 -25.41 -8.89 10.88
N GLU A 39 -25.20 -8.76 9.58
CA GLU A 39 -23.87 -8.88 8.97
C GLU A 39 -23.39 -7.54 8.44
N GLY A 40 -22.07 -7.35 8.46
CA GLY A 40 -21.45 -6.17 7.88
C GLY A 40 -19.97 -6.34 7.61
N VAL A 41 -19.35 -5.26 7.20
CA VAL A 41 -17.92 -5.18 6.89
C VAL A 41 -17.28 -4.12 7.76
N THR A 42 -16.17 -4.48 8.40
CA THR A 42 -15.45 -3.58 9.29
C THR A 42 -14.77 -2.47 8.51
N PHE A 43 -14.75 -1.27 9.08
CA PHE A 43 -14.11 -0.10 8.48
C PHE A 43 -13.47 0.77 9.55
N ALA A 44 -12.60 1.67 9.09
CA ALA A 44 -12.07 2.75 9.90
C ALA A 44 -12.24 4.07 9.14
N LEU A 45 -12.77 5.09 9.82
CA LEU A 45 -12.71 6.48 9.35
C LEU A 45 -11.50 7.17 9.97
N PRO A 46 -10.86 8.11 9.26
CA PRO A 46 -9.70 8.84 9.78
C PRO A 46 -9.94 9.47 11.16
N GLU A 47 -11.14 10.01 11.39
CA GLU A 47 -11.52 10.63 12.67
C GLU A 47 -11.51 9.65 13.84
N GLN A 48 -11.73 8.36 13.58
CA GLN A 48 -11.79 7.30 14.60
C GLN A 48 -10.41 6.94 15.14
N LEU A 49 -9.36 7.21 14.35
CA LEU A 49 -7.98 7.04 14.79
C LEU A 49 -7.61 8.11 15.83
N LEU A 50 -8.28 9.25 15.79
CA LEU A 50 -8.04 10.38 16.70
C LEU A 50 -8.99 10.34 17.91
N ASN A 51 -10.26 9.98 17.68
CA ASN A 51 -11.30 9.90 18.70
C ASN A 51 -12.06 8.57 18.57
N PRO A 52 -11.58 7.50 19.20
CA PRO A 52 -12.26 6.21 19.13
C PRO A 52 -13.65 6.28 19.79
N PRO A 53 -14.63 5.52 19.26
CA PRO A 53 -15.97 5.46 19.84
C PRO A 53 -15.91 4.92 21.27
N ARG A 54 -16.80 5.41 22.14
CA ARG A 54 -16.85 5.02 23.54
C ARG A 54 -17.95 4.00 23.86
N GLU A 55 -18.96 3.89 22.99
CA GLU A 55 -20.12 3.02 23.18
C GLU A 55 -20.32 2.12 21.98
N ALA A 56 -20.67 0.86 22.24
CA ALA A 56 -21.03 -0.12 21.24
C ALA A 56 -22.55 -0.26 21.16
N CYS A 57 -23.08 -0.43 19.94
CA CYS A 57 -24.48 -0.71 19.65
C CYS A 57 -24.76 -2.21 19.46
N GLY A 58 -23.73 -3.05 19.53
CA GLY A 58 -23.81 -4.49 19.38
C GLY A 58 -22.47 -5.17 19.68
N GLU A 59 -22.45 -6.49 19.56
CA GLU A 59 -21.30 -7.33 19.88
C GLU A 59 -20.94 -8.23 18.69
N VAL A 60 -19.67 -8.28 18.31
CA VAL A 60 -19.20 -9.20 17.27
C VAL A 60 -19.26 -10.63 17.82
N ILE A 61 -20.04 -11.48 17.15
CA ILE A 61 -20.20 -12.90 17.51
C ILE A 61 -19.51 -13.85 16.53
N ALA A 62 -19.15 -13.36 15.34
CA ALA A 62 -18.39 -14.12 14.35
C ALA A 62 -17.58 -13.21 13.44
N VAL A 63 -16.40 -13.68 13.03
CA VAL A 63 -15.54 -13.04 12.03
C VAL A 63 -15.31 -14.01 10.89
N PHE A 64 -15.72 -13.63 9.69
CA PHE A 64 -15.50 -14.39 8.47
C PHE A 64 -14.16 -13.96 7.88
N VAL A 65 -13.12 -14.72 8.19
CA VAL A 65 -11.76 -14.45 7.74
C VAL A 65 -11.72 -14.50 6.21
N ARG A 66 -11.37 -13.38 5.59
CA ARG A 66 -11.00 -13.36 4.18
C ARG A 66 -9.60 -13.97 4.07
N GLU A 67 -9.44 -15.05 3.32
CA GLU A 67 -8.10 -15.53 2.96
C GLU A 67 -7.32 -14.38 2.32
N ARG A 68 -6.34 -13.83 3.04
CA ARG A 68 -5.36 -12.93 2.47
C ARG A 68 -4.52 -13.79 1.53
N ARG A 69 -4.78 -13.69 0.23
CA ARG A 69 -3.78 -14.12 -0.76
C ARG A 69 -2.52 -13.33 -0.44
N SER A 70 -1.43 -14.01 -0.11
CA SER A 70 -0.13 -13.36 -0.01
C SER A 70 0.19 -12.83 -1.40
N VAL A 71 -0.02 -11.54 -1.62
CA VAL A 71 0.49 -10.88 -2.82
C VAL A 71 1.96 -10.69 -2.55
N ASP A 72 2.78 -11.53 -3.17
CA ASP A 72 4.22 -11.28 -3.21
C ASP A 72 4.42 -9.99 -3.99
N CYS A 73 4.94 -8.94 -3.35
CA CYS A 73 5.17 -7.67 -4.01
C CYS A 73 6.15 -7.79 -5.18
N LEU A 74 6.95 -8.87 -5.23
CA LEU A 74 7.82 -9.22 -6.35
C LEU A 74 7.05 -9.68 -7.60
N SER A 75 5.77 -10.05 -7.45
CA SER A 75 4.90 -10.45 -8.56
C SER A 75 4.14 -9.28 -9.21
N LEU A 76 4.30 -8.06 -8.68
CA LEU A 76 3.65 -6.88 -9.25
C LEU A 76 4.35 -6.47 -10.55
N PRO A 77 3.59 -6.00 -11.56
CA PRO A 77 4.19 -5.46 -12.79
C PRO A 77 5.19 -4.36 -12.47
N GLY A 78 6.44 -4.53 -12.91
CA GLY A 78 7.53 -3.58 -12.71
C GLY A 78 8.31 -3.75 -11.40
N ALA A 79 8.04 -4.77 -10.59
CA ALA A 79 8.80 -5.05 -9.37
C ALA A 79 10.28 -5.44 -9.65
N ASP A 80 10.57 -5.86 -10.88
CA ASP A 80 11.88 -6.19 -11.42
C ASP A 80 12.62 -4.98 -12.02
N VAL A 81 11.93 -3.85 -12.19
CA VAL A 81 12.50 -2.65 -12.81
C VAL A 81 13.36 -1.87 -11.82
N VAL A 82 14.47 -1.32 -12.30
CA VAL A 82 15.35 -0.45 -11.51
C VAL A 82 14.56 0.68 -10.84
N ALA A 83 14.79 0.89 -9.54
CA ALA A 83 14.02 1.83 -8.74
C ALA A 83 14.19 3.30 -9.16
N LEU A 84 13.18 4.11 -8.86
CA LEU A 84 13.24 5.56 -9.02
C LEU A 84 14.39 6.14 -8.18
N GLY A 85 15.15 7.06 -8.76
CA GLY A 85 16.28 7.70 -8.10
C GLY A 85 17.59 6.91 -8.15
N THR A 86 17.55 5.63 -8.53
CA THR A 86 18.75 4.81 -8.75
C THR A 86 19.57 5.35 -9.91
N TYR A 87 20.89 5.28 -9.78
CA TYR A 87 21.80 5.54 -10.90
C TYR A 87 21.87 4.28 -11.75
N ALA A 88 21.60 4.42 -13.04
CA ALA A 88 21.46 3.30 -13.95
C ALA A 88 22.24 3.55 -15.23
N THR A 89 22.66 2.46 -15.86
CA THR A 89 23.44 2.48 -17.11
C THR A 89 22.81 1.58 -18.16
N ASN A 90 22.98 1.96 -19.42
CA ASN A 90 22.70 1.14 -20.57
C ASN A 90 23.69 1.44 -21.71
N ALA A 91 23.48 0.83 -22.88
CA ALA A 91 24.34 1.05 -24.05
C ALA A 91 24.35 2.51 -24.57
N ALA A 92 23.33 3.30 -24.25
CA ALA A 92 23.20 4.69 -24.70
C ALA A 92 23.77 5.72 -23.68
N GLY A 93 24.00 5.31 -22.42
CA GLY A 93 24.66 6.13 -21.41
C GLY A 93 24.23 5.80 -19.98
N SER A 94 24.70 6.61 -19.03
CA SER A 94 24.38 6.49 -17.61
C SER A 94 23.75 7.76 -17.04
N GLY A 95 22.88 7.59 -16.05
CA GLY A 95 22.18 8.69 -15.41
C GLY A 95 21.24 8.25 -14.30
N ARG A 96 20.45 9.18 -13.76
CA ARG A 96 19.48 8.88 -12.70
C ARG A 96 18.13 8.53 -13.28
N VAL A 97 17.50 7.46 -12.78
CA VAL A 97 16.12 7.10 -13.15
C VAL A 97 15.14 8.12 -12.58
N VAL A 98 14.38 8.79 -13.44
CA VAL A 98 13.45 9.86 -13.06
C VAL A 98 11.98 9.53 -13.33
N ALA A 99 11.71 8.54 -14.19
CA ALA A 99 10.36 8.02 -14.42
C ALA A 99 10.40 6.53 -14.78
N ILE A 100 9.34 5.81 -14.41
CA ILE A 100 9.14 4.39 -14.73
C ILE A 100 7.71 4.21 -15.25
N ASP A 101 7.57 3.60 -16.42
CA ASP A 101 6.31 3.07 -16.94
C ASP A 101 6.37 1.54 -16.87
N ALA A 102 5.88 0.98 -15.77
CA ALA A 102 5.91 -0.45 -15.49
C ALA A 102 5.05 -1.27 -16.48
N VAL A 103 4.02 -0.67 -17.07
CA VAL A 103 3.12 -1.35 -18.01
C VAL A 103 3.79 -1.49 -19.37
N ARG A 104 4.44 -0.42 -19.84
CA ARG A 104 5.16 -0.42 -21.12
C ARG A 104 6.61 -0.89 -21.03
N ARG A 105 7.09 -1.22 -19.82
CA ARG A 105 8.49 -1.55 -19.51
C ARG A 105 9.47 -0.49 -20.00
N LEU A 106 9.15 0.78 -19.74
CA LEU A 106 10.01 1.91 -20.12
C LEU A 106 10.54 2.63 -18.88
N VAL A 107 11.78 3.09 -18.97
CA VAL A 107 12.47 3.86 -17.94
C VAL A 107 13.01 5.14 -18.55
N THR A 108 12.79 6.27 -17.89
CA THR A 108 13.40 7.55 -18.28
C THR A 108 14.61 7.81 -17.41
N ILE A 109 15.77 7.90 -18.04
CA ILE A 109 17.05 8.22 -17.41
C ILE A 109 17.41 9.67 -17.72
N ARG A 110 17.66 10.47 -16.69
CA ARG A 110 18.23 11.80 -16.82
C ARG A 110 19.76 11.71 -16.81
N ILE A 111 20.38 12.05 -17.92
CA ILE A 111 21.82 12.01 -18.12
C ILE A 111 22.48 13.35 -17.73
N ALA A 112 23.82 13.36 -17.65
CA ALA A 112 24.58 14.58 -17.40
C ALA A 112 24.23 15.68 -18.42
N GLY A 113 23.99 16.89 -17.93
CA GLY A 113 23.51 18.01 -18.75
C GLY A 113 21.98 18.15 -18.82
N GLY A 114 21.23 17.37 -18.03
CA GLY A 114 19.79 17.56 -17.83
C GLY A 114 18.90 17.00 -18.94
N ARG A 115 19.49 16.39 -19.97
CA ARG A 115 18.75 15.69 -21.02
C ARG A 115 18.14 14.40 -20.48
N GLU A 116 16.95 14.07 -20.97
CA GLU A 116 16.24 12.84 -20.62
C GLU A 116 16.24 11.88 -21.80
N MET A 117 16.33 10.58 -21.49
CA MET A 117 16.33 9.51 -22.46
C MET A 117 15.41 8.40 -21.96
N MET A 118 14.45 8.03 -22.79
CA MET A 118 13.54 6.92 -22.51
C MET A 118 14.07 5.64 -23.16
N VAL A 119 14.21 4.59 -22.37
CA VAL A 119 14.84 3.32 -22.74
C VAL A 119 14.00 2.16 -22.24
N ASP A 120 14.20 0.99 -22.84
CA ASP A 120 13.58 -0.26 -22.40
C ASP A 120 14.16 -0.70 -21.04
N ALA A 121 13.28 -1.03 -20.09
CA ALA A 121 13.66 -1.42 -18.74
C ALA A 121 14.60 -2.64 -18.71
N ASP A 122 14.47 -3.58 -19.66
CA ASP A 122 15.28 -4.79 -19.75
C ASP A 122 16.73 -4.51 -20.20
N THR A 123 16.98 -3.31 -20.71
CA THR A 123 18.31 -2.88 -21.17
C THR A 123 19.08 -2.08 -20.12
N VAL A 124 18.45 -1.82 -18.98
CA VAL A 124 18.98 -0.95 -17.93
C VAL A 124 19.47 -1.78 -16.76
N SER A 125 20.67 -1.48 -16.27
CA SER A 125 21.22 -2.09 -15.07
C SER A 125 21.58 -1.04 -14.04
N GLU A 126 21.44 -1.38 -12.76
CA GLU A 126 21.92 -0.52 -11.68
C GLU A 126 23.43 -0.34 -11.81
N ALA A 127 23.86 0.91 -11.68
CA ALA A 127 25.26 1.28 -11.71
C ALA A 127 25.62 1.94 -10.37
N PRO A 128 26.86 1.76 -9.89
CA PRO A 128 27.32 2.50 -8.72
C PRO A 128 27.15 4.00 -8.99
N CYS A 129 26.61 4.72 -8.01
CA CYS A 129 26.61 6.18 -8.07
C CYS A 129 28.05 6.66 -8.30
N PRO A 130 28.31 7.57 -9.27
CA PRO A 130 29.61 8.18 -9.37
C PRO A 130 29.89 8.86 -8.03
N ASP A 131 31.02 8.52 -7.40
CA ASP A 131 31.45 9.15 -6.16
C ASP A 131 31.49 10.67 -6.37
N ASP A 132 30.72 11.42 -5.58
CA ASP A 132 30.86 12.88 -5.42
C ASP A 132 32.14 13.22 -4.63
N SER A 133 33.23 12.45 -4.77
CA SER A 133 34.55 12.74 -4.17
C SER A 133 35.34 13.79 -4.96
N GLY A 134 34.63 14.75 -5.57
CA GLY A 134 35.18 16.04 -6.00
C GLY A 134 35.33 16.95 -4.79
N GLY A 135 36.52 16.94 -4.19
CA GLY A 135 36.83 17.52 -2.89
C GLY A 135 36.44 18.99 -2.69
N ILE A 136 35.90 19.27 -1.50
CA ILE A 136 35.92 20.57 -0.82
C ILE A 136 36.16 20.34 0.67
N TYR A 137 37.29 19.71 1.02
CA TYR A 137 37.89 19.84 2.36
C TYR A 137 39.41 19.88 2.16
N GLY A 138 39.89 21.07 1.81
CA GLY A 138 41.30 21.44 1.74
C GLY A 138 41.42 22.92 2.09
#